data_AF-A0A929SLU8-F1
#
_entry.id   AF-A0A929SLU8-F1
#
_cell.length_a   1.000
_cell.length_b   1.000
_cell.length_c   1.000
_cell.angle_alpha   90.00
_cell.angle_beta   90.00
_cell.angle_gamma   90.00
#
_symmetry.space_group_name_H-M   'P 1'
#
loop_
_entity.id
_entity.type
_entity.pdbx_description
1 polymer ?
#
loop_
_entity_poly.entity_id
_entity_poly.type
_entity_poly.pdbx_seq_one_letter_code
_entity_poly.pdbx_strand_id
1 'polypeptide(L)'
;MENICETYSFLSVVVLVKYFIAIVQIAVPIILILYISFDLIRALVANDDKLMKKAITTSGKRLFYAVLLFVVPSIINLIIGILDTATNSQNTFLSCYNNATMEKVESLKLQEQNLKEIENKKIEEARESRRIERENNQKIREEAEKKNKEKTPSSSTDPNLCSGDSCTGTANFDPNDLTKPSNLTVSELTQTITKYAEGRDPRVKNFIPLAPAFIKAEKDYGINAIGIMSIDAHESGWASEKLAVVCNNLGGYRGKGTRPCSVSNHEGGFSGYNSKEEFIDKQANKLKTNYLTPGGKYFNGKGLRGISQKYLTGGKDHWVNNISKIGTTMAKIAKEVTGR
;
A
#
# COMPACT_ATOMS: atom_id res chain seq x y z
N MET A 1 -7.15 -19.11 14.09
CA MET A 1 -8.22 -18.14 13.76
C MET A 1 -8.24 -17.15 14.91
N GLU A 2 -7.93 -15.88 14.65
CA GLU A 2 -8.05 -14.82 15.67
C GLU A 2 -9.51 -14.68 16.09
N ASN A 3 -9.76 -14.54 17.39
CA ASN A 3 -11.09 -14.29 17.90
C ASN A 3 -11.51 -12.88 17.50
N ILE A 4 -12.44 -12.76 16.54
CA ILE A 4 -12.92 -11.48 15.98
C ILE A 4 -13.43 -10.52 17.07
N CYS A 5 -13.81 -11.07 18.22
CA CYS A 5 -14.30 -10.32 19.38
C CYS A 5 -13.23 -9.68 20.26
N GLU A 6 -11.95 -9.92 19.95
CA GLU A 6 -10.82 -9.28 20.61
C GLU A 6 -10.25 -8.13 19.78
N THR A 7 -10.77 -7.91 18.56
CA THR A 7 -10.36 -6.78 17.71
C THR A 7 -11.13 -5.51 18.10
N TYR A 8 -10.41 -4.42 18.38
CA TYR A 8 -11.01 -3.13 18.79
C TYR A 8 -12.04 -2.63 17.75
N SER A 9 -11.75 -2.78 16.46
CA SER A 9 -12.60 -2.26 15.38
C SER A 9 -13.96 -2.95 15.36
N PHE A 10 -13.99 -4.27 15.55
CA PHE A 10 -15.23 -5.02 15.59
C PHE A 10 -16.01 -4.73 16.88
N LEU A 11 -15.34 -4.74 18.03
CA LEU A 11 -15.98 -4.48 19.32
C LEU A 11 -16.57 -3.06 19.39
N SER A 12 -15.90 -2.06 18.77
CA SER A 12 -16.43 -0.69 18.60
C SER A 12 -17.78 -0.67 17.87
N VAL A 13 -17.91 -1.44 16.78
CA VAL A 13 -19.16 -1.52 16.00
C VAL A 13 -20.25 -2.19 16.84
N VAL A 14 -19.91 -3.26 17.57
CA VAL A 14 -20.85 -3.95 18.44
C VAL A 14 -21.38 -3.03 19.54
N VAL A 15 -20.54 -2.22 20.18
CA VAL A 15 -20.97 -1.23 21.19
C VAL A 15 -21.89 -0.17 20.57
N LEU A 16 -21.58 0.31 19.37
CA LEU A 16 -22.42 1.28 18.65
C LEU A 16 -23.83 0.70 18.38
N VAL A 17 -23.90 -0.56 17.93
CA VAL A 17 -25.16 -1.25 17.71
C VAL A 17 -25.94 -1.43 19.01
N LYS A 18 -25.28 -1.78 20.12
CA LYS A 18 -25.92 -1.85 21.45
C LYS A 18 -26.56 -0.51 21.85
N TYR A 19 -25.83 0.58 21.66
CA TYR A 19 -26.33 1.91 21.97
C TYR A 19 -27.52 2.31 21.08
N PHE A 20 -27.46 2.00 19.79
CA PHE A 20 -28.57 2.24 18.87
C PHE A 20 -29.83 1.45 19.25
N ILE A 21 -29.69 0.16 19.56
CA ILE A 21 -30.81 -0.68 20.01
C ILE A 21 -31.41 -0.10 21.31
N ALA A 22 -30.59 0.33 22.26
CA ALA A 22 -31.05 0.95 23.50
C ALA A 22 -31.84 2.25 23.24
N ILE A 23 -31.38 3.10 22.32
CA ILE A 23 -32.13 4.31 21.92
C ILE A 23 -33.49 3.93 21.32
N VAL A 24 -33.52 2.97 20.39
CA VAL A 24 -34.77 2.53 19.75
C VAL A 24 -35.75 1.99 20.79
N GLN A 25 -35.26 1.23 21.78
CA GLN A 25 -36.08 0.68 22.86
C GLN A 25 -36.71 1.76 23.76
N ILE A 26 -36.10 2.94 23.88
CA ILE A 26 -36.63 4.08 24.65
C ILE A 26 -37.52 4.98 23.76
N ALA A 27 -37.09 5.26 22.54
CA ALA A 27 -37.77 6.17 21.62
C ALA A 27 -39.13 5.62 21.14
N VAL A 28 -39.20 4.32 20.86
CA VAL A 28 -40.43 3.68 20.35
C VAL A 28 -41.60 3.80 21.35
N PRO A 29 -41.46 3.45 22.64
CA PRO A 29 -42.53 3.66 23.63
C PRO A 29 -42.96 5.13 23.78
N ILE A 30 -42.01 6.08 23.78
CA ILE A 30 -42.32 7.51 23.91
C ILE A 30 -43.16 7.99 22.72
N ILE A 31 -42.72 7.66 21.50
CA ILE A 31 -43.44 8.01 20.27
C ILE A 31 -44.83 7.36 20.26
N LEU A 32 -44.94 6.12 20.73
CA LEU A 32 -46.22 5.40 20.84
C LEU A 32 -47.20 6.12 21.76
N ILE A 33 -46.75 6.56 22.93
CA ILE A 33 -47.58 7.29 23.91
C ILE A 33 -48.09 8.59 23.30
N LEU A 34 -47.24 9.33 22.58
CA LEU A 34 -47.63 10.57 21.91
C LEU A 34 -48.69 10.33 20.82
N TYR A 35 -48.52 9.29 19.99
CA TYR A 35 -49.49 8.96 18.94
C TYR A 35 -50.84 8.50 19.50
N ILE A 36 -50.84 7.68 20.56
CA ILE A 36 -52.07 7.24 21.23
C ILE A 36 -52.79 8.44 21.82
N SER A 37 -52.06 9.34 22.49
CA SER A 37 -52.61 10.55 23.09
C SER A 37 -53.25 11.46 22.02
N PHE A 38 -52.56 11.65 20.90
CA PHE A 38 -53.05 12.45 19.77
C PHE A 38 -54.32 11.86 19.14
N ASP A 39 -54.35 10.55 18.87
CA ASP A 39 -55.50 9.89 18.25
C ASP A 39 -56.75 9.91 19.17
N LEU A 40 -56.55 9.82 20.48
CA LEU A 40 -57.64 9.94 21.47
C LEU A 40 -58.16 11.37 21.56
N ILE A 41 -57.28 12.38 21.63
CA ILE A 41 -57.67 13.80 21.64
C ILE A 41 -58.46 14.14 20.38
N ARG A 42 -58.00 13.69 19.22
CA ARG A 42 -58.68 13.92 17.94
C ARG A 42 -60.07 13.30 17.89
N ALA A 43 -60.22 12.07 18.40
CA ALA A 43 -61.51 11.38 18.43
C ALA A 43 -62.48 12.03 19.44
N LEU A 44 -61.97 12.50 20.58
CA LEU A 44 -62.74 13.26 21.58
C LEU A 44 -63.25 14.59 21.03
N VAL A 45 -62.41 15.37 20.36
CA VAL A 45 -62.80 16.68 19.76
C VAL A 45 -63.86 16.50 18.67
N ALA A 46 -63.83 15.38 17.94
CA ALA A 46 -64.79 15.09 16.88
C ALA A 46 -66.14 14.54 17.39
N ASN A 47 -66.24 14.14 18.67
CA ASN A 47 -67.43 13.51 19.29
C ASN A 47 -68.07 12.40 18.43
N ASP A 48 -67.24 11.55 17.81
CA ASP A 48 -67.65 10.48 16.87
C ASP A 48 -67.27 9.10 17.42
N ASP A 49 -68.28 8.30 17.76
CA ASP A 49 -68.14 6.94 18.30
C ASP A 49 -67.39 5.99 17.37
N LYS A 50 -67.51 6.17 16.05
CA LYS A 50 -66.79 5.34 15.06
C LYS A 50 -65.30 5.69 15.06
N LEU A 51 -64.96 6.97 15.20
CA LEU A 51 -63.57 7.42 15.31
C LEU A 51 -62.94 6.93 16.63
N MET A 52 -63.69 6.97 17.73
CA MET A 52 -63.25 6.43 19.03
C MET A 52 -62.95 4.92 18.95
N LYS A 53 -63.85 4.12 18.36
CA LYS A 53 -63.64 2.67 18.18
C LYS A 53 -62.45 2.35 17.27
N LYS A 54 -62.26 3.15 16.21
CA LYS A 54 -61.10 3.03 15.31
C LYS A 54 -59.79 3.41 15.99
N ALA A 55 -59.78 4.46 16.83
CA ALA A 55 -58.62 4.87 17.61
C ALA A 55 -58.20 3.76 18.61
N ILE A 56 -59.14 3.19 19.36
CA ILE A 56 -58.87 2.11 20.33
C ILE A 56 -58.29 0.87 19.63
N THR A 57 -58.91 0.42 18.53
CA THR A 57 -58.45 -0.78 17.80
C THR A 57 -57.09 -0.58 17.11
N THR A 58 -56.82 0.62 16.62
CA THR A 58 -55.53 0.97 16.00
C THR A 58 -54.42 1.07 17.06
N SER A 59 -54.70 1.72 18.19
CA SER A 59 -53.78 1.83 19.33
C SER A 59 -53.44 0.47 19.94
N GLY A 60 -54.42 -0.45 20.05
CA GLY A 60 -54.19 -1.82 20.53
C GLY A 60 -53.21 -2.61 19.65
N LYS A 61 -53.32 -2.50 18.31
CA LYS A 61 -52.37 -3.14 17.39
C LYS A 61 -50.97 -2.54 17.51
N ARG A 62 -50.86 -1.22 17.69
CA ARG A 62 -49.58 -0.52 17.86
C ARG A 62 -48.90 -0.92 19.18
N LEU A 63 -49.65 -1.04 20.27
CA LEU A 63 -49.16 -1.56 21.55
C LEU A 63 -48.65 -2.99 21.45
N PHE A 64 -49.35 -3.86 20.72
CA PHE A 64 -48.91 -5.23 20.49
C PHE A 64 -47.53 -5.29 19.79
N TYR A 65 -47.32 -4.50 18.74
CA TYR A 65 -46.01 -4.44 18.06
C TYR A 65 -44.90 -3.85 18.94
N ALA A 66 -45.23 -2.86 19.79
CA ALA A 66 -44.27 -2.28 20.72
C ALA A 66 -43.83 -3.29 21.80
N VAL A 67 -44.78 -4.06 22.35
CA VAL A 67 -44.49 -5.17 23.28
C VAL A 67 -43.62 -6.21 22.59
N LEU A 68 -43.93 -6.58 21.34
CA LEU A 68 -43.16 -7.56 20.58
C LEU A 68 -41.70 -7.11 20.40
N LEU A 69 -41.45 -5.83 20.10
CA LEU A 69 -40.11 -5.25 19.97
C LEU A 69 -39.31 -5.28 21.29
N PHE A 70 -39.98 -5.12 22.43
CA PHE A 70 -39.34 -5.23 23.75
C PHE A 70 -39.06 -6.69 24.15
N VAL A 71 -39.92 -7.60 23.71
CA VAL A 71 -39.86 -9.02 24.02
C VAL A 71 -38.84 -9.76 23.13
N VAL A 72 -38.62 -9.34 21.88
CA VAL A 72 -37.67 -10.00 20.96
C VAL A 72 -36.24 -10.10 21.55
N PRO A 73 -35.61 -9.03 22.06
CA PRO A 73 -34.27 -9.13 22.66
C PRO A 73 -34.24 -10.07 23.88
N SER A 74 -35.29 -10.06 24.71
CA SER A 74 -35.40 -10.95 25.86
C SER A 74 -35.56 -12.42 25.45
N ILE A 75 -36.36 -12.71 24.42
CA ILE A 75 -36.52 -14.05 23.86
C ILE A 75 -35.20 -14.54 23.25
N ILE A 76 -34.49 -13.70 22.50
CA ILE A 76 -33.19 -14.05 21.92
C ILE A 76 -32.20 -14.41 23.04
N ASN A 77 -32.11 -13.58 24.10
CA ASN A 77 -31.24 -13.87 25.24
C ASN A 77 -31.61 -15.17 25.97
N LEU A 78 -32.92 -15.45 26.11
CA LEU A 78 -33.41 -16.68 26.73
C LEU A 78 -33.07 -17.93 25.91
N ILE A 79 -33.35 -17.91 24.60
CA ILE A 79 -33.07 -19.04 23.70
C ILE A 79 -31.59 -19.36 23.72
N ILE A 80 -30.72 -18.34 23.72
CA ILE A 80 -29.28 -18.58 23.70
C ILE A 80 -28.78 -19.07 25.05
N GLY A 81 -29.33 -18.60 26.18
CA GLY A 81 -29.00 -19.16 27.51
C GLY A 81 -29.34 -20.65 27.63
N ILE A 82 -30.42 -21.09 27.00
CA ILE A 82 -30.81 -22.51 26.91
C ILE A 82 -29.88 -23.27 25.95
N LEU A 83 -29.49 -22.67 24.83
CA LEU A 83 -28.61 -23.32 23.84
C LEU A 83 -27.17 -23.49 24.35
N ASP A 84 -26.66 -22.51 25.11
CA ASP A 84 -25.33 -22.51 25.72
C ASP A 84 -25.16 -23.66 26.71
N THR A 85 -26.20 -23.91 27.52
CA THR A 85 -26.24 -25.03 28.48
C THR A 85 -26.40 -26.39 27.80
N ALA A 86 -27.04 -26.47 26.63
CA ALA A 86 -27.29 -27.73 25.94
C ALA A 86 -26.13 -28.22 25.05
N THR A 87 -25.30 -27.32 24.52
CA THR A 87 -24.35 -27.66 23.43
C THR A 87 -22.88 -27.59 23.81
N ASN A 88 -22.52 -27.09 25.00
CA ASN A 88 -21.11 -26.81 25.39
C ASN A 88 -20.34 -25.98 24.34
N SER A 89 -21.07 -25.35 23.43
CA SER A 89 -20.60 -24.50 22.36
C SER A 89 -20.52 -23.10 22.93
N GLN A 90 -19.30 -22.62 23.17
CA GLN A 90 -19.06 -21.21 23.45
C GLN A 90 -19.64 -20.39 22.30
N ASN A 91 -20.81 -19.80 22.47
CA ASN A 91 -21.41 -18.93 21.46
C ASN A 91 -20.58 -17.64 21.38
N THR A 92 -19.46 -17.69 20.64
CA THR A 92 -18.41 -16.66 20.56
C THR A 92 -18.96 -15.27 20.27
N PHE A 93 -20.05 -15.18 19.49
CA PHE A 93 -20.69 -13.92 19.16
C PHE A 93 -21.51 -13.32 20.31
N LEU A 94 -22.23 -14.14 21.09
CA LEU A 94 -23.06 -13.61 22.17
C LEU A 94 -22.23 -13.22 23.40
N SER A 95 -21.23 -14.03 23.76
CA SER A 95 -20.29 -13.66 24.82
C SER A 95 -19.57 -12.34 24.50
N CYS A 96 -19.20 -12.17 23.24
CA CYS A 96 -18.67 -10.94 22.68
C CYS A 96 -19.65 -9.77 22.71
N TYR A 97 -20.89 -9.97 22.28
CA TYR A 97 -21.94 -8.95 22.37
C TYR A 97 -22.19 -8.52 23.81
N ASN A 98 -22.26 -9.46 24.76
CA ASN A 98 -22.50 -9.17 26.17
C ASN A 98 -21.30 -8.46 26.81
N ASN A 99 -20.08 -8.91 26.54
CA ASN A 99 -18.84 -8.36 27.08
C ASN A 99 -18.37 -7.07 26.38
N ALA A 100 -19.01 -6.66 25.28
CA ALA A 100 -18.71 -5.41 24.60
C ALA A 100 -19.09 -4.20 25.47
N THR A 101 -18.06 -3.51 25.98
CA THR A 101 -18.15 -2.26 26.74
C THR A 101 -17.18 -1.22 26.18
N MET A 102 -17.48 0.07 26.40
CA MET A 102 -16.60 1.17 25.98
C MET A 102 -15.22 1.08 26.65
N GLU A 103 -15.18 0.73 27.94
CA GLU A 103 -13.93 0.52 28.68
C GLU A 103 -13.08 -0.60 28.07
N LYS A 104 -13.70 -1.71 27.66
CA LYS A 104 -12.99 -2.81 27.00
C LYS A 104 -12.45 -2.38 25.64
N VAL A 105 -13.23 -1.65 24.85
CA VAL A 105 -12.80 -1.09 23.56
C VAL A 105 -11.60 -0.16 23.73
N GLU A 106 -11.63 0.72 24.73
CA GLU A 106 -10.54 1.66 25.03
C GLU A 106 -9.27 0.93 25.47
N SER A 107 -9.39 -0.07 26.34
CA SER A 107 -8.24 -0.89 26.78
C SER A 107 -7.58 -1.63 25.61
N LEU A 108 -8.36 -2.19 24.68
CA LEU A 108 -7.86 -2.89 23.50
C LEU A 108 -7.21 -1.93 22.51
N LYS A 109 -7.78 -0.73 22.33
CA LYS A 109 -7.20 0.32 21.49
C LYS A 109 -5.84 0.77 22.04
N LEU A 110 -5.75 0.97 23.36
CA LEU A 110 -4.50 1.35 24.02
C LEU A 110 -3.45 0.23 23.90
N GLN A 111 -3.85 -1.03 24.08
CA GLN A 111 -2.97 -2.18 23.91
C GLN A 111 -2.40 -2.26 22.49
N GLU A 112 -3.23 -2.04 21.47
CA GLU A 112 -2.79 -2.02 20.06
C GLU A 112 -1.84 -0.84 19.77
N GLN A 113 -2.12 0.34 20.34
CA GLN A 113 -1.26 1.51 20.20
C GLN A 113 0.10 1.31 20.87
N ASN A 114 0.12 0.78 22.10
CA ASN A 114 1.35 0.45 22.81
C ASN A 114 2.19 -0.57 22.05
N LEU A 115 1.54 -1.59 21.45
CA LEU A 115 2.23 -2.58 20.64
C LEU A 115 2.88 -1.96 19.38
N LYS A 116 2.17 -1.05 18.69
CA LYS A 116 2.71 -0.29 17.56
C LYS A 116 3.85 0.63 17.97
N GLU A 117 3.79 1.25 19.14
CA GLU A 117 4.87 2.08 19.66
C GLU A 117 6.12 1.26 19.96
N ILE A 118 5.97 0.08 20.58
CA ILE A 118 7.07 -0.86 20.83
C ILE A 118 7.70 -1.32 19.52
N GLU A 119 6.88 -1.66 18.52
CA GLU A 119 7.36 -2.06 17.20
C GLU A 119 8.14 -0.93 16.52
N ASN A 120 7.62 0.30 16.56
CA ASN A 120 8.30 1.48 16.01
C ASN A 120 9.63 1.76 16.73
N LYS A 121 9.68 1.66 18.08
CA LYS A 121 10.93 1.81 18.84
C LYS A 121 11.97 0.78 18.42
N LYS A 122 11.58 -0.49 18.29
CA LYS A 122 12.48 -1.56 17.79
C LYS A 122 12.97 -1.28 16.37
N ILE A 123 12.12 -0.73 15.52
CA ILE A 123 12.48 -0.35 14.14
C ILE A 123 13.50 0.79 14.17
N GLU A 124 13.30 1.82 14.99
CA GLU A 124 14.23 2.95 15.14
C GLU A 124 15.57 2.51 15.75
N GLU A 125 15.58 1.69 16.79
CA GLU A 125 16.80 1.12 17.37
C GLU A 125 17.59 0.30 16.34
N ALA A 126 16.89 -0.50 15.52
CA ALA A 126 17.51 -1.24 14.43
C ALA A 126 18.01 -0.33 13.31
N ARG A 127 17.33 0.81 13.03
CA ARG A 127 17.79 1.82 12.05
C ARG A 127 19.05 2.51 12.54
N GLU A 128 19.10 2.89 13.81
CA GLU A 128 20.25 3.55 14.42
C GLU A 128 21.47 2.62 14.48
N SER A 129 21.27 1.37 14.90
CA SER A 129 22.32 0.34 14.90
C SER A 129 22.93 0.16 13.51
N ARG A 130 22.09 0.16 12.46
CA ARG A 130 22.54 0.09 11.06
C ARG A 130 23.24 1.37 10.59
N ARG A 131 22.85 2.55 11.09
CA ARG A 131 23.53 3.82 10.78
C ARG A 131 24.96 3.79 11.34
N ILE A 132 25.10 3.41 12.60
CA ILE A 132 26.40 3.27 13.27
C ILE A 132 27.27 2.23 12.55
N GLU A 133 26.69 1.09 12.15
CA GLU A 133 27.42 0.06 11.41
C GLU A 133 27.94 0.57 10.05
N ARG A 134 27.13 1.35 9.31
CA ARG A 134 27.56 1.96 8.04
C ARG A 134 28.67 2.98 8.24
N GLU A 135 28.55 3.84 9.25
CA GLU A 135 29.58 4.82 9.59
C GLU A 135 30.91 4.15 9.97
N ASN A 136 30.85 3.08 10.77
CA ASN A 136 32.03 2.29 11.12
C ASN A 136 32.65 1.60 9.90
N ASN A 137 31.83 0.96 9.05
CA ASN A 137 32.31 0.33 7.82
C ASN A 137 32.90 1.36 6.84
N GLN A 138 32.38 2.58 6.80
CA GLN A 138 32.96 3.67 6.02
C GLN A 138 34.32 4.09 6.56
N LYS A 139 34.45 4.30 7.88
CA LYS A 139 35.75 4.60 8.52
C LYS A 139 36.79 3.52 8.25
N ILE A 140 36.40 2.24 8.32
CA ILE A 140 37.27 1.10 8.01
C ILE A 140 37.73 1.14 6.54
N ARG A 141 36.84 1.49 5.59
CA ARG A 141 37.19 1.64 4.17
C ARG A 141 38.16 2.81 3.95
N GLU A 142 37.91 3.94 4.58
CA GLU A 142 38.80 5.12 4.51
C GLU A 142 40.19 4.81 5.09
N GLU A 143 40.27 4.03 6.18
CA GLU A 143 41.54 3.56 6.75
C GLU A 143 42.24 2.54 5.84
N ALA A 144 41.50 1.65 5.18
CA ALA A 144 42.05 0.69 4.21
C ALA A 144 42.57 1.39 2.94
N GLU A 145 41.87 2.43 2.47
CA GLU A 145 42.30 3.27 1.35
C GLU A 145 43.55 4.09 1.68
N LYS A 146 43.68 4.60 2.92
CA LYS A 146 44.89 5.28 3.39
C LYS A 146 46.10 4.32 3.42
N LYS A 147 45.91 3.07 3.84
CA LYS A 147 46.97 2.05 3.83
C LYS A 147 47.38 1.59 2.43
N ASN A 148 46.48 1.66 1.45
CA ASN A 148 46.78 1.32 0.04
C ASN A 148 47.50 2.45 -0.72
N LYS A 149 47.51 3.69 -0.21
CA LYS A 149 48.21 4.82 -0.86
C LYS A 149 49.74 4.82 -0.70
N GLU A 150 50.33 3.92 0.10
CA GLU A 150 51.79 3.82 0.27
C GLU A 150 52.47 2.79 -0.66
N LYS A 151 51.73 2.08 -1.54
CA LYS A 151 52.31 1.18 -2.55
C LYS A 151 51.72 1.44 -3.95
N THR A 152 52.42 2.32 -4.69
CA THR A 152 52.38 2.54 -6.17
C THR A 152 51.10 3.24 -6.72
N PRO A 153 51.16 3.95 -7.88
CA PRO A 153 50.80 5.37 -7.93
C PRO A 153 49.40 5.64 -8.51
N SER A 154 48.71 6.59 -7.87
CA SER A 154 47.68 7.49 -8.42
C SER A 154 46.63 6.92 -9.39
N SER A 155 45.42 6.66 -8.87
CA SER A 155 44.19 6.98 -9.61
C SER A 155 43.20 7.70 -8.69
N SER A 156 43.02 8.99 -8.97
CA SER A 156 42.01 9.88 -8.42
C SER A 156 40.60 9.40 -8.72
N THR A 157 39.73 9.37 -7.70
CA THR A 157 38.29 9.19 -7.86
C THR A 157 37.70 10.45 -8.49
N ASP A 158 37.40 10.38 -9.78
CA ASP A 158 36.88 11.47 -10.60
C ASP A 158 35.33 11.51 -10.51
N PRO A 159 34.66 12.66 -10.24
CA PRO A 159 33.19 12.76 -10.18
C PRO A 159 32.49 12.69 -11.54
N ASN A 160 33.20 12.52 -12.65
CA ASN A 160 32.61 12.33 -13.97
C ASN A 160 32.36 10.85 -14.27
N LEU A 161 31.16 10.36 -13.95
CA LEU A 161 30.71 9.02 -14.35
C LEU A 161 30.24 8.99 -15.82
N CYS A 162 31.13 9.34 -16.75
CA CYS A 162 31.21 8.80 -18.12
C CYS A 162 32.67 8.35 -18.28
N SER A 163 32.93 7.03 -18.35
CA SER A 163 34.29 6.52 -18.54
C SER A 163 34.65 6.60 -20.03
N GLY A 164 35.63 7.44 -20.37
CA GLY A 164 36.52 7.22 -21.51
C GLY A 164 35.88 7.10 -22.90
N ASP A 165 34.90 7.94 -23.19
CA ASP A 165 34.63 8.60 -24.47
C ASP A 165 33.42 9.46 -24.17
N SER A 166 33.54 10.76 -24.44
CA SER A 166 32.52 11.76 -24.12
C SER A 166 31.13 11.24 -24.53
N CYS A 167 30.17 11.32 -23.61
CA CYS A 167 28.75 11.06 -23.82
C CYS A 167 28.21 12.03 -24.90
N THR A 168 28.60 11.82 -26.17
CA THR A 168 28.38 12.66 -27.35
C THR A 168 27.20 12.20 -28.19
N GLY A 169 26.76 10.94 -27.99
CA GLY A 169 25.65 10.38 -28.76
C GLY A 169 24.34 11.06 -28.40
N THR A 170 23.45 11.29 -29.36
CA THR A 170 22.10 11.82 -29.13
C THR A 170 21.35 11.01 -28.08
N ALA A 171 20.60 11.69 -27.20
CA ALA A 171 19.80 11.02 -26.18
C ALA A 171 18.83 10.00 -26.81
N ASN A 172 18.85 8.75 -26.33
CA ASN A 172 18.23 7.64 -27.04
C ASN A 172 17.36 6.74 -26.16
N PHE A 173 16.22 6.34 -26.70
CA PHE A 173 15.37 5.29 -26.16
C PHE A 173 14.70 4.56 -27.32
N ASP A 174 14.94 3.25 -27.41
CA ASP A 174 14.32 2.37 -28.42
C ASP A 174 13.46 1.32 -27.69
N PRO A 175 12.12 1.37 -27.77
CA PRO A 175 11.27 0.40 -27.10
C PRO A 175 11.43 -1.04 -27.66
N ASN A 176 12.05 -1.19 -28.84
CA ASN A 176 12.33 -2.48 -29.45
C ASN A 176 13.72 -3.03 -29.11
N ASP A 177 14.60 -2.21 -28.53
CA ASP A 177 15.93 -2.64 -28.10
C ASP A 177 16.45 -1.82 -26.90
N LEU A 178 16.23 -2.36 -25.70
CA LEU A 178 16.67 -1.76 -24.44
C LEU A 178 18.16 -2.02 -24.18
N THR A 179 18.91 -2.62 -25.10
CA THR A 179 20.37 -2.79 -24.94
C THR A 179 21.16 -1.62 -25.52
N LYS A 180 20.52 -0.70 -26.22
CA LYS A 180 21.13 0.53 -26.73
C LYS A 180 21.25 1.56 -25.60
N PRO A 181 22.41 2.21 -25.41
CA PRO A 181 22.60 3.16 -24.33
C PRO A 181 21.67 4.39 -24.49
N SER A 182 21.40 5.04 -23.37
CA SER A 182 20.64 6.28 -23.29
C SER A 182 21.47 7.50 -23.71
N ASN A 183 22.79 7.38 -23.57
CA ASN A 183 23.78 8.45 -23.76
C ASN A 183 23.61 9.63 -22.79
N LEU A 184 23.07 9.38 -21.59
CA LEU A 184 22.86 10.40 -20.57
C LEU A 184 23.85 10.27 -19.42
N THR A 185 24.32 11.41 -18.93
CA THR A 185 24.97 11.53 -17.62
C THR A 185 23.93 11.56 -16.51
N VAL A 186 24.38 11.43 -15.26
CA VAL A 186 23.52 11.59 -14.06
C VAL A 186 22.87 12.97 -14.04
N SER A 187 23.63 14.03 -14.33
CA SER A 187 23.13 15.41 -14.34
C SER A 187 22.04 15.59 -15.39
N GLU A 188 22.28 15.11 -16.61
CA GLU A 188 21.33 15.24 -17.72
C GLU A 188 20.05 14.44 -17.47
N LEU A 189 20.15 13.20 -16.94
CA LEU A 189 18.96 12.43 -16.57
C LEU A 189 18.18 13.12 -15.44
N THR A 190 18.87 13.69 -14.44
CA THR A 190 18.25 14.44 -13.34
C THR A 190 17.47 15.66 -13.86
N GLN A 191 18.08 16.45 -14.74
CA GLN A 191 17.44 17.60 -15.39
C GLN A 191 16.27 17.17 -16.29
N THR A 192 16.43 16.07 -17.03
CA THR A 192 15.39 15.51 -17.87
C THR A 192 14.16 15.11 -17.06
N ILE A 193 14.33 14.39 -15.94
CA ILE A 193 13.22 14.01 -15.06
C ILE A 193 12.58 15.26 -14.43
N THR A 194 13.39 16.24 -14.03
CA THR A 194 12.91 17.50 -13.46
C THR A 194 12.01 18.25 -14.45
N LYS A 195 12.46 18.40 -15.70
CA LYS A 195 11.68 19.03 -16.78
C LYS A 195 10.45 18.18 -17.16
N TYR A 196 10.59 16.85 -17.19
CA TYR A 196 9.45 15.96 -17.42
C TYR A 196 8.35 16.12 -16.36
N ALA A 197 8.70 16.44 -15.11
CA ALA A 197 7.76 16.65 -14.02
C ALA A 197 6.96 17.96 -14.11
N GLU A 198 7.37 18.93 -14.93
CA GLU A 198 6.68 20.22 -15.07
C GLU A 198 5.27 20.04 -15.63
N GLY A 199 4.27 20.56 -14.91
CA GLY A 199 2.85 20.43 -15.30
C GLY A 199 2.30 19.01 -15.22
N ARG A 200 3.01 18.06 -14.61
CA ARG A 200 2.57 16.67 -14.42
C ARG A 200 2.30 16.35 -12.96
N ASP A 201 1.91 15.10 -12.72
CA ASP A 201 1.70 14.56 -11.39
C ASP A 201 2.93 14.80 -10.49
N PRO A 202 2.75 15.37 -9.27
CA PRO A 202 3.87 15.65 -8.36
C PRO A 202 4.73 14.44 -8.02
N ARG A 203 4.17 13.22 -8.07
CA ARG A 203 4.86 11.96 -7.75
C ARG A 203 6.02 11.68 -8.69
N VAL A 204 6.01 12.22 -9.91
CA VAL A 204 7.13 12.10 -10.86
C VAL A 204 8.45 12.54 -10.23
N LYS A 205 8.42 13.55 -9.35
CA LYS A 205 9.61 14.07 -8.65
C LYS A 205 10.30 13.04 -7.75
N ASN A 206 9.61 11.98 -7.35
CA ASN A 206 10.20 10.90 -6.54
C ASN A 206 11.33 10.16 -7.28
N PHE A 207 11.39 10.26 -8.61
CA PHE A 207 12.42 9.61 -9.43
C PHE A 207 13.68 10.47 -9.63
N ILE A 208 13.63 11.77 -9.33
CA ILE A 208 14.80 12.68 -9.42
C ILE A 208 15.99 12.14 -8.59
N PRO A 209 15.86 11.78 -7.30
CA PRO A 209 16.99 11.25 -6.53
C PRO A 209 17.46 9.86 -6.97
N LEU A 210 16.69 9.15 -7.81
CA LEU A 210 17.02 7.81 -8.31
C LEU A 210 17.82 7.83 -9.63
N ALA A 211 17.97 8.99 -10.27
CA ALA A 211 18.73 9.13 -11.51
C ALA A 211 20.14 8.49 -11.48
N PRO A 212 20.96 8.64 -10.41
CA PRO A 212 22.26 8.00 -10.34
C PRO A 212 22.19 6.46 -10.43
N ALA A 213 21.16 5.85 -9.84
CA ALA A 213 21.00 4.40 -9.86
C ALA A 213 20.65 3.86 -11.25
N PHE A 214 19.87 4.60 -12.05
CA PHE A 214 19.55 4.21 -13.42
C PHE A 214 20.76 4.34 -14.36
N ILE A 215 21.56 5.39 -14.22
CA ILE A 215 22.82 5.53 -14.98
C ILE A 215 23.82 4.44 -14.57
N LYS A 216 23.94 4.15 -13.27
CA LYS A 216 24.75 3.03 -12.78
C LYS A 216 24.29 1.70 -13.40
N ALA A 217 22.98 1.44 -13.41
CA ALA A 217 22.42 0.24 -14.01
C ALA A 217 22.73 0.11 -15.51
N GLU A 218 22.69 1.22 -16.26
CA GLU A 218 23.10 1.24 -17.66
C GLU A 218 24.58 0.89 -17.83
N LYS A 219 25.46 1.49 -17.02
CA LYS A 219 26.90 1.23 -17.07
C LYS A 219 27.23 -0.23 -16.72
N ASP A 220 26.64 -0.76 -15.66
CA ASP A 220 27.02 -2.06 -15.11
C ASP A 220 26.41 -3.22 -15.91
N TYR A 221 25.22 -3.04 -16.47
CA TYR A 221 24.47 -4.11 -17.12
C TYR A 221 24.19 -3.87 -18.60
N GLY A 222 24.49 -2.70 -19.16
CA GLY A 222 24.18 -2.39 -20.56
C GLY A 222 22.69 -2.49 -20.87
N ILE A 223 21.86 -1.93 -19.98
CA ILE A 223 20.42 -1.74 -20.14
C ILE A 223 20.14 -0.23 -20.22
N ASN A 224 19.31 0.19 -21.17
CA ASN A 224 18.98 1.59 -21.39
C ASN A 224 18.40 2.24 -20.11
N ALA A 225 19.01 3.31 -19.62
CA ALA A 225 18.64 3.98 -18.37
C ALA A 225 17.21 4.54 -18.42
N ILE A 226 16.81 5.17 -19.54
CA ILE A 226 15.43 5.64 -19.74
C ILE A 226 14.46 4.47 -19.74
N GLY A 227 14.84 3.34 -20.34
CA GLY A 227 14.04 2.14 -20.44
C GLY A 227 13.72 1.51 -19.08
N ILE A 228 14.74 1.21 -18.27
CA ILE A 228 14.52 0.65 -16.93
C ILE A 228 13.78 1.63 -16.02
N MET A 229 14.12 2.93 -16.08
CA MET A 229 13.39 3.97 -15.34
C MET A 229 11.92 4.02 -15.72
N SER A 230 11.60 3.89 -17.01
CA SER A 230 10.19 3.89 -17.49
C SER A 230 9.42 2.66 -17.02
N ILE A 231 10.07 1.49 -16.95
CA ILE A 231 9.49 0.27 -16.37
C ILE A 231 9.19 0.52 -14.89
N ASP A 232 10.20 0.92 -14.11
CA ASP A 232 10.03 1.12 -12.66
C ASP A 232 9.02 2.23 -12.35
N ALA A 233 8.97 3.30 -13.14
CA ALA A 233 7.98 4.37 -12.98
C ALA A 233 6.55 3.87 -13.21
N HIS A 234 6.35 3.02 -14.23
CA HIS A 234 5.04 2.43 -14.52
C HIS A 234 4.59 1.46 -13.43
N GLU A 235 5.48 0.56 -13.00
CA GLU A 235 5.18 -0.48 -12.01
C GLU A 235 4.95 0.08 -10.59
N SER A 236 5.69 1.13 -10.22
CA SER A 236 5.66 1.68 -8.86
C SER A 236 4.76 2.90 -8.67
N GLY A 237 4.07 3.32 -9.74
CA GLY A 237 3.33 4.58 -9.75
C GLY A 237 4.22 5.77 -9.39
N TRP A 238 5.40 5.87 -10.02
CA TRP A 238 6.43 6.85 -9.65
C TRP A 238 6.85 6.78 -8.17
N ALA A 239 7.09 5.56 -7.69
CA ALA A 239 7.50 5.24 -6.32
C ALA A 239 6.52 5.69 -5.23
N SER A 240 5.25 5.94 -5.59
CA SER A 240 4.20 6.31 -4.63
C SER A 240 3.44 5.11 -4.08
N GLU A 241 3.46 3.97 -4.78
CA GLU A 241 2.73 2.78 -4.33
C GLU A 241 3.26 2.26 -2.99
N LYS A 242 2.36 1.71 -2.16
CA LYS A 242 2.68 1.26 -0.80
C LYS A 242 3.89 0.31 -0.77
N LEU A 243 4.00 -0.57 -1.76
CA LEU A 243 5.11 -1.50 -1.91
C LEU A 243 6.45 -0.78 -2.20
N ALA A 244 6.44 0.26 -3.03
CA ALA A 244 7.62 1.06 -3.32
C ALA A 244 8.04 1.93 -2.13
N VAL A 245 7.08 2.50 -1.40
CA VAL A 245 7.31 3.36 -0.25
C VAL A 245 7.84 2.57 0.95
N VAL A 246 7.11 1.53 1.37
CA VAL A 246 7.43 0.75 2.56
C VAL A 246 8.54 -0.25 2.27
N CYS A 247 8.52 -0.83 1.07
CA CYS A 247 9.38 -1.95 0.74
C CYS A 247 10.37 -1.72 -0.39
N ASN A 248 10.60 -0.47 -0.82
CA ASN A 248 11.62 -0.13 -1.84
C ASN A 248 11.60 -1.07 -3.05
N ASN A 249 10.45 -1.65 -3.35
CA ASN A 249 10.28 -2.64 -4.39
C ASN A 249 9.45 -1.97 -5.49
N LEU A 250 10.13 -1.51 -6.54
CA LEU A 250 9.50 -0.71 -7.59
C LEU A 250 8.77 -1.60 -8.61
N GLY A 251 9.16 -2.86 -8.76
CA GLY A 251 8.68 -3.77 -9.81
C GLY A 251 7.83 -4.94 -9.33
N GLY A 252 7.34 -4.93 -8.08
CA GLY A 252 6.37 -5.93 -7.63
C GLY A 252 6.94 -7.32 -7.33
N TYR A 253 8.25 -7.45 -7.06
CA TYR A 253 8.88 -8.77 -6.92
C TYR A 253 8.40 -9.52 -5.67
N ARG A 254 8.16 -10.84 -5.81
CA ARG A 254 7.70 -11.74 -4.74
C ARG A 254 8.83 -12.60 -4.17
N GLY A 255 8.68 -13.06 -2.92
CA GLY A 255 9.58 -14.02 -2.27
C GLY A 255 10.60 -13.42 -1.30
N LYS A 256 11.60 -14.23 -0.89
CA LYS A 256 12.68 -13.85 0.06
C LYS A 256 13.58 -12.77 -0.54
N GLY A 257 13.18 -11.51 -0.40
CA GLY A 257 14.07 -10.36 -0.61
C GLY A 257 15.20 -10.32 0.41
N THR A 258 16.01 -9.25 0.39
CA THR A 258 17.02 -9.02 1.44
C THR A 258 16.38 -8.62 2.78
N ARG A 259 15.09 -8.28 2.76
CA ARG A 259 14.25 -8.11 3.95
C ARG A 259 12.81 -8.59 3.71
N PRO A 260 12.11 -9.11 4.74
CA PRO A 260 10.68 -9.40 4.66
C PRO A 260 9.89 -8.11 4.42
N CYS A 261 8.84 -8.17 3.61
CA CYS A 261 7.96 -7.04 3.35
C CYS A 261 6.53 -7.36 3.81
N SER A 262 6.02 -6.58 4.75
CA SER A 262 4.71 -6.82 5.38
C SER A 262 3.53 -6.21 4.62
N VAL A 263 3.70 -5.74 3.39
CA VAL A 263 2.62 -5.00 2.67
C VAL A 263 1.58 -5.87 1.97
N SER A 264 1.46 -7.16 2.29
CA SER A 264 0.33 -7.98 1.84
C SER A 264 0.20 -9.31 2.58
N ASN A 265 -1.02 -9.82 2.72
CA ASN A 265 -1.32 -11.19 3.16
C ASN A 265 -1.23 -12.22 2.02
N HIS A 266 -0.56 -11.90 0.90
CA HIS A 266 -0.40 -12.84 -0.21
C HIS A 266 0.56 -13.96 0.17
N GLU A 267 0.16 -15.19 -0.14
CA GLU A 267 1.02 -16.38 0.01
C GLU A 267 2.33 -16.18 -0.77
N GLY A 268 3.46 -16.31 -0.08
CA GLY A 268 4.80 -16.06 -0.61
C GLY A 268 5.34 -14.63 -0.44
N GLY A 269 4.50 -13.66 -0.10
CA GLY A 269 4.87 -12.27 0.24
C GLY A 269 5.57 -11.50 -0.89
N PHE A 270 5.67 -10.17 -0.71
CA PHE A 270 6.54 -9.35 -1.56
C PHE A 270 7.98 -9.37 -1.02
N SER A 271 8.95 -9.22 -1.92
CA SER A 271 10.35 -8.99 -1.55
C SER A 271 10.53 -7.55 -1.09
N GLY A 272 11.42 -7.37 -0.11
CA GLY A 272 11.89 -6.06 0.31
C GLY A 272 13.40 -5.87 0.10
N TYR A 273 13.82 -4.61 -0.05
CA TYR A 273 15.20 -4.18 -0.39
C TYR A 273 15.73 -3.04 0.48
N ASN A 274 16.98 -3.02 0.90
CA ASN A 274 17.47 -1.97 1.81
C ASN A 274 17.28 -0.55 1.28
N SER A 275 17.30 -0.37 -0.04
CA SER A 275 16.99 0.90 -0.72
C SER A 275 16.34 0.69 -2.10
N LYS A 276 15.85 1.76 -2.73
CA LYS A 276 15.28 1.68 -4.09
C LYS A 276 16.38 1.46 -5.12
N GLU A 277 17.57 2.00 -4.86
CA GLU A 277 18.78 1.80 -5.65
C GLU A 277 19.22 0.32 -5.65
N GLU A 278 19.12 -0.38 -4.51
CA GLU A 278 19.35 -1.83 -4.46
C GLU A 278 18.35 -2.60 -5.34
N PHE A 279 17.08 -2.18 -5.33
CA PHE A 279 16.07 -2.77 -6.19
C PHE A 279 16.39 -2.55 -7.67
N ILE A 280 16.70 -1.31 -8.06
CA ILE A 280 17.04 -0.93 -9.45
C ILE A 280 18.22 -1.76 -9.95
N ASP A 281 19.28 -1.91 -9.14
CA ASP A 281 20.45 -2.71 -9.49
C ASP A 281 20.09 -4.19 -9.74
N LYS A 282 19.32 -4.80 -8.83
CA LYS A 282 18.86 -6.20 -8.97
C LYS A 282 17.91 -6.38 -10.17
N GLN A 283 17.01 -5.42 -10.38
CA GLN A 283 16.06 -5.40 -11.49
C GLN A 283 16.79 -5.29 -12.83
N ALA A 284 17.82 -4.43 -12.91
CA ALA A 284 18.68 -4.27 -14.08
C ALA A 284 19.42 -5.57 -14.41
N ASN A 285 20.10 -6.16 -13.43
CA ASN A 285 20.77 -7.46 -13.60
C ASN A 285 19.80 -8.53 -14.10
N LYS A 286 18.61 -8.64 -13.49
CA LYS A 286 17.61 -9.64 -13.87
C LYS A 286 17.06 -9.42 -15.27
N LEU A 287 16.78 -8.19 -15.68
CA LEU A 287 16.34 -7.87 -17.05
C LEU A 287 17.45 -8.20 -18.05
N LYS A 288 18.68 -7.78 -17.77
CA LYS A 288 19.81 -8.05 -18.64
C LYS A 288 20.03 -9.54 -18.84
N THR A 289 20.20 -10.28 -17.75
CA THR A 289 20.55 -11.71 -17.78
C THR A 289 19.43 -12.59 -18.32
N ASN A 290 18.19 -12.36 -17.88
CA ASN A 290 17.10 -13.29 -18.19
C ASN A 290 16.27 -12.89 -19.39
N TYR A 291 16.13 -11.59 -19.69
CA TYR A 291 15.16 -11.11 -20.69
C TYR A 291 15.82 -10.53 -21.94
N LEU A 292 16.95 -9.84 -21.81
CA LEU A 292 17.56 -9.08 -22.91
C LEU A 292 18.73 -9.80 -23.58
N THR A 293 19.33 -10.79 -22.92
CA THR A 293 20.47 -11.56 -23.47
C THR A 293 19.97 -12.78 -24.24
N PRO A 294 20.37 -12.97 -25.52
CA PRO A 294 20.05 -14.19 -26.27
C PRO A 294 20.46 -15.45 -25.48
N GLY A 295 19.55 -16.42 -25.38
CA GLY A 295 19.74 -17.62 -24.55
C GLY A 295 19.40 -17.44 -23.06
N GLY A 296 19.06 -16.23 -22.62
CA GLY A 296 18.53 -15.97 -21.28
C GLY A 296 17.21 -16.68 -21.04
N LYS A 297 16.93 -17.04 -19.78
CA LYS A 297 15.80 -17.89 -19.37
C LYS A 297 14.43 -17.44 -19.92
N TYR A 298 14.25 -16.14 -20.10
CA TYR A 298 12.99 -15.51 -20.52
C TYR A 298 13.15 -14.68 -21.81
N PHE A 299 14.24 -14.89 -22.56
CA PHE A 299 14.54 -14.11 -23.76
C PHE A 299 13.49 -14.32 -24.85
N ASN A 300 12.87 -13.23 -25.30
CA ASN A 300 11.89 -13.20 -26.40
C ASN A 300 12.09 -11.97 -27.31
N GLY A 301 13.31 -11.43 -27.33
CA GLY A 301 13.66 -10.18 -28.00
C GLY A 301 14.19 -9.13 -27.03
N LYS A 302 14.91 -8.14 -27.56
CA LYS A 302 15.63 -7.12 -26.78
C LYS A 302 14.75 -5.92 -26.36
N GLY A 303 13.50 -5.89 -26.79
CA GLY A 303 12.57 -4.78 -26.53
C GLY A 303 11.57 -5.07 -25.42
N LEU A 304 10.75 -4.06 -25.10
CA LEU A 304 9.62 -4.17 -24.17
C LEU A 304 8.66 -5.30 -24.59
N ARG A 305 8.44 -5.47 -25.90
CA ARG A 305 7.58 -6.54 -26.43
C ARG A 305 8.12 -7.92 -26.06
N GLY A 306 9.43 -8.13 -26.12
CA GLY A 306 10.09 -9.37 -25.72
C GLY A 306 9.98 -9.60 -24.22
N ILE A 307 10.29 -8.59 -23.41
CA ILE A 307 10.15 -8.64 -21.94
C ILE A 307 8.71 -9.05 -21.56
N SER A 308 7.70 -8.40 -22.15
CA SER A 308 6.29 -8.60 -21.82
C SER A 308 5.80 -10.04 -22.01
N GLN A 309 6.46 -10.85 -22.85
CA GLN A 309 6.02 -12.23 -23.13
C GLN A 309 6.12 -13.14 -21.90
N LYS A 310 7.11 -12.90 -21.05
CA LYS A 310 7.37 -13.72 -19.85
C LYS A 310 7.27 -12.92 -18.55
N TYR A 311 7.21 -11.60 -18.64
CA TYR A 311 7.03 -10.72 -17.49
C TYR A 311 5.57 -10.65 -17.03
N LEU A 312 4.61 -10.81 -17.95
CA LEU A 312 3.17 -10.62 -17.70
C LEU A 312 2.33 -11.82 -18.14
N THR A 313 1.26 -12.09 -17.40
CA THR A 313 0.24 -13.09 -17.78
C THR A 313 -0.74 -12.53 -18.82
N GLY A 314 -1.11 -11.25 -18.74
CA GLY A 314 -2.02 -10.55 -19.66
C GLY A 314 -1.68 -9.06 -19.82
N GLY A 315 -2.45 -8.32 -20.64
CA GLY A 315 -2.32 -6.86 -20.76
C GLY A 315 -1.02 -6.36 -21.43
N LYS A 316 -0.36 -7.20 -22.24
CA LYS A 316 0.97 -6.92 -22.81
C LYS A 316 1.01 -5.64 -23.66
N ASP A 317 0.02 -5.41 -24.51
CA ASP A 317 -0.01 -4.21 -25.37
C ASP A 317 -0.13 -2.93 -24.55
N HIS A 318 -1.02 -2.93 -23.55
CA HIS A 318 -1.20 -1.78 -22.65
C HIS A 318 0.08 -1.45 -21.89
N TRP A 319 0.76 -2.47 -21.35
CA TRP A 319 2.03 -2.32 -20.64
C TRP A 319 3.12 -1.74 -21.55
N VAL A 320 3.31 -2.33 -22.74
CA VAL A 320 4.31 -1.87 -23.72
C VAL A 320 4.02 -0.43 -24.14
N ASN A 321 2.76 -0.10 -24.43
CA ASN A 321 2.37 1.24 -24.89
C ASN A 321 2.63 2.32 -23.83
N ASN A 322 2.29 2.06 -22.57
CA ASN A 322 2.49 3.03 -21.49
C ASN A 322 3.97 3.31 -21.22
N ILE A 323 4.79 2.25 -21.16
CA ILE A 323 6.24 2.41 -20.93
C ILE A 323 6.90 3.07 -22.14
N SER A 324 6.51 2.69 -23.35
CA SER A 324 7.00 3.34 -24.58
C SER A 324 6.66 4.83 -24.61
N LYS A 325 5.46 5.21 -24.14
CA LYS A 325 5.03 6.62 -24.06
C LYS A 325 5.88 7.41 -23.06
N ILE A 326 6.14 6.85 -21.88
CA ILE A 326 7.03 7.48 -20.88
C ILE A 326 8.43 7.65 -21.48
N GLY A 327 9.04 6.56 -21.96
CA GLY A 327 10.42 6.57 -22.45
C GLY A 327 10.63 7.47 -23.67
N THR A 328 9.69 7.46 -24.64
CA THR A 328 9.78 8.32 -25.84
C THR A 328 9.67 9.79 -25.47
N THR A 329 8.77 10.13 -24.54
CA THR A 329 8.64 11.52 -24.06
C THR A 329 9.90 11.94 -23.30
N MET A 330 10.44 11.06 -22.46
CA MET A 330 11.66 11.32 -21.71
C MET A 330 12.86 11.54 -22.64
N ALA A 331 13.03 10.69 -23.67
CA ALA A 331 14.09 10.84 -24.65
C ALA A 331 13.96 12.14 -25.46
N LYS A 332 12.73 12.56 -25.81
CA LYS A 332 12.51 13.86 -26.45
C LYS A 332 12.96 15.01 -25.57
N ILE A 333 12.54 15.02 -24.29
CA ILE A 333 12.96 16.05 -23.32
C ILE A 333 14.48 16.01 -23.12
N ALA A 334 15.08 14.82 -23.08
CA ALA A 334 16.51 14.67 -22.92
C ALA A 334 17.28 15.30 -24.09
N LYS A 335 16.82 15.14 -25.34
CA LYS A 335 17.42 15.85 -26.50
C LYS A 335 17.33 17.37 -26.34
N GLU A 336 16.22 17.89 -25.83
CA GLU A 336 16.06 19.32 -25.57
C GLU A 336 16.97 19.81 -24.44
N VAL A 337 17.15 19.02 -23.37
CA VAL A 337 18.00 19.35 -22.22
C VAL A 337 19.48 19.30 -22.57
N THR A 338 19.89 18.28 -23.32
CA THR A 338 21.30 18.04 -23.67
C THR A 338 21.75 18.83 -24.90
N GLY A 339 20.80 19.27 -25.75
CA GLY A 339 21.09 19.91 -27.03
C GLY A 339 21.67 18.97 -28.09
N ARG A 340 21.56 17.64 -27.88
CA ARG A 340 22.13 16.61 -28.76
C ARG A 340 21.22 15.41 -28.99
#